data_AF-A0A0T5VNX3-F1
#
_entry.id   AF-A0A0T5VNX3-F1
#
_cell.length_a   1.000
_cell.length_b   1.000
_cell.length_c   1.000
_cell.angle_alpha   90.00
_cell.angle_beta   90.00
_cell.angle_gamma   90.00
#
_symmetry.space_group_name_H-M   'P 1'
#
loop_
_entity.id
_entity.type
_entity.pdbx_description
1 polymer ?
#
loop_
_entity_poly.entity_id
_entity_poly.type
_entity_poly.pdbx_seq_one_letter_code
_entity_poly.pdbx_strand_id
1 'polypeptide(L)'
;MEKGTAVIQGTATLKKKGKDNFGVKGSQILLFPVTPYFTEFLELKKKFNSRKKQATMSAVAFTYRVEGRFLDDKGTFQFTNLKPGKYYIISWIAFARQKTVAVQTGTSTSYNVYGYVLGSSPIYEDQHYDVFIENEVGGFFEVKEAGAVVNVVVSN
;
A
#
# COMPACT_ATOMS: atom_id res chain seq x y z
N MET A 1 -4.42 -12.29 29.37
CA MET A 1 -5.21 -13.00 28.34
C MET A 1 -4.40 -14.18 27.85
N GLU A 2 -4.98 -15.38 27.83
CA GLU A 2 -4.32 -16.56 27.25
C GLU A 2 -4.03 -16.35 25.76
N LYS A 3 -2.86 -16.82 25.31
CA LYS A 3 -2.45 -16.81 23.91
C LYS A 3 -3.23 -17.88 23.15
N GLY A 4 -3.63 -17.58 21.92
CA GLY A 4 -4.18 -18.61 21.04
C GLY A 4 -3.07 -19.54 20.51
N THR A 5 -3.45 -20.53 19.72
CA THR A 5 -2.52 -21.53 19.14
C THR A 5 -2.61 -21.61 17.61
N ALA A 6 -3.54 -20.89 16.99
CA ALA A 6 -3.69 -20.89 15.54
C ALA A 6 -2.67 -19.97 14.84
N VAL A 7 -2.49 -20.24 13.55
CA VAL A 7 -1.57 -19.53 12.66
C VAL A 7 -2.32 -19.11 11.40
N ILE A 8 -2.16 -17.86 10.98
CA ILE A 8 -2.51 -17.42 9.64
C ILE A 8 -1.21 -17.12 8.89
N GLN A 9 -1.03 -17.69 7.71
CA GLN A 9 0.13 -17.42 6.86
C GLN A 9 -0.31 -17.26 5.41
N GLY A 10 0.45 -16.52 4.62
CA GLY A 10 0.01 -16.23 3.28
C GLY A 10 0.90 -15.29 2.50
N THR A 11 0.36 -14.84 1.37
CA THR A 11 1.00 -13.83 0.51
C THR A 11 0.07 -12.65 0.32
N ALA A 12 0.62 -11.43 0.32
CA ALA A 12 -0.11 -10.22 -0.03
C ALA A 12 0.42 -9.64 -1.35
N THR A 13 -0.49 -9.39 -2.29
CA THR A 13 -0.16 -8.94 -3.65
C THR A 13 -1.09 -7.81 -4.08
N LEU A 14 -0.51 -6.72 -4.57
CA LEU A 14 -1.23 -5.66 -5.27
C LEU A 14 -1.15 -5.87 -6.77
N LYS A 15 -2.30 -6.11 -7.41
CA LYS A 15 -2.42 -6.23 -8.86
C LYS A 15 -2.69 -4.86 -9.46
N LYS A 16 -1.71 -4.31 -10.18
CA LYS A 16 -1.81 -2.99 -10.81
C LYS A 16 -1.25 -3.01 -12.22
N LYS A 17 -2.06 -2.57 -13.20
CA LYS A 17 -1.67 -2.51 -14.62
C LYS A 17 -1.07 -3.82 -15.16
N GLY A 18 -1.66 -4.96 -14.78
CA GLY A 18 -1.20 -6.29 -15.20
C GLY A 18 0.11 -6.75 -14.56
N LYS A 19 0.63 -6.03 -13.56
CA LYS A 19 1.80 -6.42 -12.77
C LYS A 19 1.40 -6.74 -11.33
N ASP A 20 2.04 -7.76 -10.79
CA ASP A 20 1.98 -8.09 -9.38
C ASP A 20 3.05 -7.28 -8.64
N ASN A 21 2.64 -6.59 -7.58
CA ASN A 21 3.50 -5.83 -6.68
C ASN A 21 3.36 -6.45 -5.29
N PHE A 22 4.47 -6.55 -4.56
CA PHE A 22 4.52 -7.24 -3.27
C PHE A 22 4.93 -6.30 -2.15
N GLY A 23 4.57 -6.66 -0.92
CA GLY A 23 5.17 -6.05 0.25
C GLY A 23 6.68 -6.30 0.26
N VAL A 24 7.44 -5.25 0.55
CA VAL A 24 8.90 -5.32 0.75
C VAL A 24 9.18 -5.98 2.09
N LYS A 25 10.22 -6.80 2.16
CA LYS A 25 10.66 -7.45 3.40
C LYS A 25 10.76 -6.44 4.54
N GLY A 26 10.14 -6.78 5.67
CA GLY A 26 10.12 -5.94 6.87
C GLY A 26 9.07 -4.83 6.86
N SER A 27 8.39 -4.56 5.72
CA SER A 27 7.27 -3.61 5.70
C SER A 27 6.05 -4.18 6.41
N GLN A 28 5.14 -3.29 6.82
CA GLN A 28 4.10 -3.60 7.79
C GLN A 28 2.89 -4.28 7.16
N ILE A 29 2.39 -5.30 7.86
CA ILE A 29 1.10 -5.93 7.60
C ILE A 29 0.35 -6.04 8.93
N LEU A 30 -0.91 -5.65 8.92
CA LEU A 30 -1.72 -5.56 10.13
C LEU A 30 -2.84 -6.59 10.08
N LEU A 31 -3.15 -7.15 11.25
CA LEU A 31 -4.27 -8.04 11.46
C LEU A 31 -5.18 -7.43 12.53
N PHE A 32 -6.45 -7.25 12.22
CA PHE A 32 -7.45 -6.73 13.13
C PHE A 32 -8.46 -7.83 13.48
N PRO A 33 -8.83 -8.00 14.77
CA PRO A 33 -9.99 -8.79 15.12
C PRO A 33 -11.25 -8.10 14.58
N VAL A 34 -12.14 -8.86 13.92
CA VAL A 34 -13.37 -8.33 13.33
C VAL A 34 -14.41 -8.18 14.42
N THR A 35 -14.47 -6.99 15.01
CA THR A 35 -15.52 -6.57 15.94
C THR A 35 -16.62 -5.82 15.20
N PRO A 36 -17.84 -5.70 15.77
CA PRO A 36 -18.90 -4.87 15.18
C PRO A 36 -18.42 -3.43 14.89
N TYR A 37 -17.64 -2.86 15.80
CA TYR A 37 -17.01 -1.56 15.63
C TYR A 37 -16.08 -1.50 14.41
N PHE A 38 -15.26 -2.53 14.21
CA PHE A 38 -14.35 -2.59 13.07
C PHE A 38 -15.11 -2.68 11.74
N THR A 39 -16.20 -3.45 11.70
CA THR A 39 -17.07 -3.54 10.52
C THR A 39 -17.69 -2.19 10.18
N GLU A 40 -18.23 -1.48 11.17
CA GLU A 40 -18.79 -0.13 10.96
C GLU A 40 -17.71 0.85 10.47
N PHE A 41 -16.49 0.78 11.02
CA PHE A 41 -15.37 1.56 10.54
C PHE A 41 -15.06 1.29 9.06
N LEU A 42 -15.05 0.03 8.61
CA LEU A 42 -14.83 -0.30 7.20
C LEU A 42 -15.92 0.26 6.28
N GLU A 43 -17.18 0.22 6.71
CA GLU A 43 -18.30 0.82 5.98
C GLU A 43 -18.18 2.35 5.87
N LEU A 44 -17.84 3.02 6.99
CA LEU A 44 -17.59 4.45 7.01
C LEU A 44 -16.39 4.83 6.15
N LYS A 45 -15.32 4.05 6.20
CA LYS A 45 -14.13 4.24 5.36
C LYS A 45 -14.47 4.14 3.89
N LYS A 46 -15.27 3.14 3.49
CA LYS A 46 -15.76 3.00 2.10
C LYS A 46 -16.61 4.20 1.68
N LYS A 47 -17.47 4.72 2.57
CA LYS A 47 -18.34 5.88 2.30
C LYS A 47 -17.57 7.20 2.26
N PHE A 48 -16.55 7.34 3.10
CA PHE A 48 -15.75 8.55 3.27
C PHE A 48 -14.28 8.26 2.98
N ASN A 49 -13.96 8.08 1.70
CA ASN A 49 -12.59 7.87 1.23
C ASN A 49 -12.11 9.02 0.32
N SER A 50 -12.22 10.26 0.80
CA SER A 50 -11.80 11.44 0.03
C SER A 50 -10.64 12.14 0.74
N ARG A 51 -9.87 12.96 0.01
CA ARG A 51 -8.82 13.79 0.62
C ARG A 51 -9.34 14.73 1.72
N LYS A 52 -10.60 15.16 1.64
CA LYS A 52 -11.21 16.12 2.57
C LYS A 52 -11.91 15.47 3.76
N LYS A 53 -12.29 14.20 3.63
CA LYS A 53 -13.06 13.47 4.63
C LYS A 53 -12.69 12.00 4.57
N GLN A 54 -12.05 11.54 5.65
CA GLN A 54 -11.60 10.17 5.86
C GLN A 54 -12.16 9.68 7.18
N ALA A 55 -12.74 8.48 7.19
CA ALA A 55 -13.04 7.81 8.44
C ALA A 55 -11.73 7.37 9.11
N THR A 56 -11.61 7.64 10.40
CA THR A 56 -10.49 7.13 11.21
C THR A 56 -11.02 6.22 12.29
N MET A 57 -10.20 5.26 12.68
CA MET A 57 -10.51 4.39 13.80
C MET A 57 -10.09 5.07 15.11
N SER A 58 -10.80 4.80 16.19
CA SER A 58 -10.40 5.28 17.52
C SER A 58 -9.02 4.72 17.90
N ALA A 59 -8.22 5.52 18.60
CA ALA A 59 -6.89 5.11 19.04
C ALA A 59 -6.95 3.84 19.91
N VAL A 60 -8.00 3.71 20.74
CA VAL A 60 -8.22 2.53 21.59
C VAL A 60 -8.49 1.28 20.76
N ALA A 61 -9.33 1.35 19.72
CA ALA A 61 -9.55 0.19 18.85
C ALA A 61 -8.29 -0.18 18.06
N PHE A 62 -7.45 0.80 17.70
CA PHE A 62 -6.20 0.58 17.00
C PHE A 62 -5.16 -0.20 17.82
N THR A 63 -5.21 -0.16 19.16
CA THR A 63 -4.28 -0.94 20.00
C THR A 63 -4.53 -2.44 19.97
N TYR A 64 -5.70 -2.90 19.55
CA TYR A 64 -6.04 -4.33 19.46
C TYR A 64 -5.51 -5.01 18.18
N ARG A 65 -4.84 -4.27 17.30
CA ARG A 65 -4.21 -4.84 16.11
C ARG A 65 -3.06 -5.77 16.51
N VAL A 66 -2.86 -6.83 15.74
CA VAL A 66 -1.61 -7.59 15.74
C VAL A 66 -0.73 -7.03 14.63
N GLU A 67 0.48 -6.61 15.00
CA GLU A 67 1.47 -6.15 14.04
C GLU A 67 2.26 -7.33 13.48
N GLY A 68 2.37 -7.37 12.16
CA GLY A 68 3.19 -8.32 11.43
C GLY A 68 4.11 -7.58 10.46
N ARG A 69 5.03 -8.34 9.88
CA ARG A 69 5.92 -7.87 8.83
C ARG A 69 5.99 -8.89 7.72
N PHE A 70 6.25 -8.42 6.50
CA PHE A 70 6.60 -9.32 5.41
C PHE A 70 7.95 -9.98 5.68
N LEU A 71 8.00 -11.28 5.43
CA LEU A 71 9.16 -12.15 5.66
C LEU A 71 10.17 -12.07 4.51
N ASP A 72 9.68 -11.72 3.32
CA ASP A 72 10.44 -11.62 2.08
C ASP A 72 9.86 -10.54 1.16
N ASP A 73 10.54 -10.29 0.04
CA ASP A 73 10.10 -9.37 -1.02
C ASP A 73 9.09 -10.00 -1.99
N LYS A 74 8.50 -11.15 -1.62
CA LYS A 74 7.41 -11.82 -2.34
C LYS A 74 6.08 -11.66 -1.59
N GLY A 75 6.05 -10.79 -0.59
CA GLY A 75 4.84 -10.48 0.16
C GLY A 75 4.41 -11.61 1.10
N THR A 76 5.29 -12.55 1.45
CA THR A 76 4.97 -13.63 2.39
C THR A 76 4.85 -13.07 3.82
N PHE A 77 3.85 -13.51 4.57
CA PHE A 77 3.66 -13.12 5.97
C PHE A 77 3.14 -14.26 6.83
N GLN A 78 3.27 -14.11 8.15
CA GLN A 78 2.74 -15.05 9.13
C GLN A 78 2.33 -14.33 10.43
N PHE A 79 1.15 -14.68 10.93
CA PHE A 79 0.64 -14.33 12.25
C PHE A 79 0.47 -15.61 13.07
N THR A 80 0.95 -15.61 14.31
CA THR A 80 0.92 -16.77 15.21
C THR A 80 0.17 -16.45 16.49
N ASN A 81 -0.12 -17.49 17.27
CA ASN A 81 -0.78 -17.37 18.58
C ASN A 81 -2.19 -16.77 18.51
N LEU A 82 -2.91 -17.06 17.42
CA LEU A 82 -4.26 -16.55 17.16
C LEU A 82 -5.32 -17.44 17.82
N LYS A 83 -6.41 -16.81 18.25
CA LYS A 83 -7.59 -17.52 18.75
C LYS A 83 -8.52 -17.82 17.57
N PRO A 84 -9.46 -18.77 17.73
CA PRO A 84 -10.58 -18.88 16.80
C PRO A 84 -11.34 -17.56 16.70
N GLY A 85 -11.71 -17.17 15.49
CA GLY A 85 -12.39 -15.91 15.24
C GLY A 85 -12.20 -15.38 13.81
N LYS A 86 -12.90 -14.29 13.53
CA LYS A 86 -12.80 -13.56 12.26
C LYS A 86 -11.77 -12.45 12.39
N TYR A 87 -10.93 -12.35 11.38
CA TYR A 87 -9.85 -11.39 11.29
C TYR A 87 -9.89 -10.65 9.95
N TYR A 88 -9.36 -9.44 9.94
CA TYR A 88 -9.16 -8.65 8.73
C TYR A 88 -7.68 -8.33 8.60
N ILE A 89 -7.08 -8.71 7.47
CA ILE A 89 -5.69 -8.39 7.15
C ILE A 89 -5.68 -7.15 6.26
N ILE A 90 -4.76 -6.23 6.53
CA ILE A 90 -4.57 -5.03 5.74
C ILE A 90 -3.08 -4.65 5.64
N SER A 91 -2.67 -4.19 4.47
CA SER A 91 -1.35 -3.61 4.23
C SER A 91 -1.42 -2.59 3.09
N TRP A 92 -0.38 -1.78 2.95
CA TRP A 92 -0.20 -0.83 1.86
C TRP A 92 1.02 -1.27 1.05
N ILE A 93 0.79 -1.62 -0.21
CA ILE A 93 1.83 -2.08 -1.12
C ILE A 93 2.09 -0.98 -2.15
N ALA A 94 3.35 -0.65 -2.34
CA ALA A 94 3.77 0.34 -3.32
C ALA A 94 3.84 -0.26 -4.73
N PHE A 95 3.43 0.52 -5.74
CA PHE A 95 3.74 0.23 -7.14
C PHE A 95 4.42 1.45 -7.78
N ALA A 96 5.34 1.19 -8.70
CA ALA A 96 6.00 2.24 -9.48
C ALA A 96 5.04 2.81 -10.54
N ARG A 97 4.93 4.13 -10.58
CA ARG A 97 4.27 4.88 -11.64
C ARG A 97 5.31 5.80 -12.29
N GLN A 98 5.57 5.57 -13.56
CA GLN A 98 6.39 6.49 -14.34
C GLN A 98 5.71 7.85 -14.48
N LYS A 99 6.49 8.91 -14.26
CA LYS A 99 6.16 10.30 -14.55
C LYS A 99 7.16 10.86 -15.56
N THR A 100 6.68 11.83 -16.33
CA THR A 100 7.49 12.60 -17.27
C THR A 100 7.43 14.07 -16.86
N VAL A 101 8.58 14.73 -16.86
CA VAL A 101 8.68 16.17 -16.65
C VAL A 101 9.56 16.77 -17.75
N ALA A 102 9.09 17.86 -18.35
CA ALA A 102 9.90 18.65 -19.27
C ALA A 102 10.90 19.47 -18.46
N VAL A 103 12.19 19.26 -18.68
CA VAL A 103 13.28 20.00 -18.03
C VAL A 103 13.96 20.86 -19.08
N GLN A 104 14.16 22.14 -18.77
CA GLN A 104 14.91 23.02 -19.68
C GLN A 104 16.38 22.57 -19.68
N THR A 105 16.85 22.05 -20.80
CA THR A 105 18.22 21.56 -20.97
C THR A 105 19.12 22.55 -21.69
N GLY A 106 18.54 23.59 -22.29
CA GLY A 106 19.31 24.62 -22.96
C GLY A 106 18.49 25.82 -23.38
N THR A 107 19.14 26.66 -24.18
CA THR A 107 18.56 27.88 -24.72
C THR A 107 19.13 28.07 -26.12
N SER A 108 18.26 28.23 -27.11
CA SER A 108 18.64 28.59 -28.47
C SER A 108 18.56 30.11 -28.63
N THR A 109 19.66 30.74 -29.03
CA THR A 109 19.71 32.18 -29.27
C THR A 109 20.06 32.44 -30.73
N SER A 110 19.26 33.28 -31.39
CA SER A 110 19.48 33.68 -32.77
C SER A 110 20.20 35.04 -32.83
N TYR A 111 21.07 35.18 -33.82
CA TYR A 111 21.89 36.36 -34.04
C TYR A 111 21.72 36.88 -35.47
N ASN A 112 21.84 38.18 -35.69
CA ASN A 112 21.93 38.74 -37.04
C ASN A 112 23.36 38.58 -37.61
N VAL A 113 23.55 38.96 -38.87
CA VAL A 113 24.85 38.87 -39.58
C VAL A 113 25.98 39.68 -38.91
N TYR A 114 25.63 40.66 -38.07
CA TYR A 114 26.57 41.50 -37.32
C TYR A 114 26.80 41.02 -35.87
N GLY A 115 26.22 39.88 -35.48
CA GLY A 115 26.38 39.28 -34.15
C GLY A 115 25.45 39.83 -33.06
N TYR A 116 24.45 40.66 -33.38
CA TYR A 116 23.46 41.12 -32.40
C TYR A 116 22.37 40.07 -32.18
N VAL A 117 21.99 39.87 -30.92
CA VAL A 117 20.92 38.95 -30.51
C VAL A 117 19.58 39.42 -31.06
N LEU A 118 18.87 38.54 -31.78
CA LEU A 118 17.53 38.77 -32.32
C LEU A 118 16.44 38.19 -31.43
N GLY A 119 16.74 37.11 -30.71
CA GLY A 119 15.79 36.46 -29.82
C GLY A 119 16.37 35.21 -29.19
N SER A 120 15.71 34.74 -28.14
CA SER A 120 16.11 33.55 -27.40
C SER A 120 14.89 32.72 -27.03
N SER A 121 15.03 31.40 -27.06
CA SER A 121 13.97 30.46 -26.70
C SER A 121 14.54 29.27 -25.92
N PRO A 122 13.86 28.84 -24.85
CA PRO A 122 14.29 27.68 -24.07
C PRO A 122 14.14 26.38 -24.87
N ILE A 123 15.06 25.44 -24.65
CA ILE A 123 15.01 24.06 -25.16
C ILE A 123 14.66 23.16 -23.98
N TYR A 124 13.68 22.28 -24.17
CA TYR A 124 13.23 21.32 -23.17
C TYR A 124 13.45 19.89 -23.64
N GLU A 125 13.80 19.01 -22.70
CA GLU A 125 13.83 17.56 -22.87
C GLU A 125 12.95 16.88 -21.83
N ASP A 126 12.35 15.77 -22.22
CA ASP A 126 11.53 14.95 -21.34
C ASP A 126 12.42 14.06 -20.46
N GLN A 127 12.31 14.21 -19.16
CA GLN A 127 12.92 13.31 -18.18
C GLN A 127 11.87 12.38 -17.58
N HIS A 128 12.18 11.08 -17.55
CA HIS A 128 11.33 10.06 -16.96
C HIS A 128 11.86 9.62 -15.59
N TYR A 129 10.97 9.51 -14.61
CA TYR A 129 11.31 9.00 -13.29
C TYR A 129 10.13 8.23 -12.69
N ASP A 130 10.43 7.28 -11.80
CA ASP A 130 9.40 6.53 -11.10
C ASP A 130 8.98 7.24 -9.82
N VAL A 131 7.66 7.30 -9.60
CA VAL A 131 7.08 7.62 -8.30
C VAL A 131 6.38 6.39 -7.75
N PHE A 132 6.64 6.07 -6.49
CA PHE A 132 5.99 4.96 -5.81
C PHE A 132 4.68 5.44 -5.19
N ILE A 133 3.59 4.75 -5.54
CA ILE A 133 2.26 5.02 -4.99
C ILE A 133 1.83 3.79 -4.23
N GLU A 134 1.43 3.99 -2.97
CA GLU A 134 0.89 2.92 -2.14
C GLU A 134 -0.61 2.75 -2.36
N ASN A 135 -1.01 1.49 -2.50
CA ASN A 135 -2.40 1.08 -2.55
C ASN A 135 -2.66 0.06 -1.44
N GLU A 136 -3.83 0.19 -0.82
CA GLU A 136 -4.29 -0.74 0.20
C GLU A 136 -4.67 -2.09 -0.42
N VAL A 137 -4.25 -3.17 0.24
CA VAL A 137 -4.72 -4.54 0.02
C VAL A 137 -5.29 -5.06 1.34
N GLY A 138 -6.40 -5.79 1.29
CA GLY A 138 -6.98 -6.33 2.52
C GLY A 138 -8.13 -7.30 2.30
N GLY A 139 -8.44 -8.09 3.31
CA GLY A 139 -9.44 -9.15 3.21
C GLY A 139 -9.82 -9.77 4.56
N PHE A 140 -10.98 -10.42 4.59
CA PHE A 140 -11.50 -11.14 5.74
C PHE A 140 -11.07 -12.59 5.72
N PHE A 141 -10.66 -13.10 6.89
CA PHE A 141 -10.24 -14.48 7.09
C PHE A 141 -10.81 -15.01 8.40
N GLU A 142 -11.09 -16.30 8.46
CA GLU A 142 -11.68 -16.94 9.63
C GLU A 142 -10.80 -18.10 10.10
N VAL A 143 -10.51 -18.11 11.40
CA VAL A 143 -9.90 -19.22 12.10
C VAL A 143 -11.01 -19.96 12.82
N LYS A 144 -11.35 -21.17 12.36
CA LYS A 144 -12.51 -21.93 12.90
C LYS A 144 -12.22 -22.58 14.25
N GLU A 145 -11.00 -23.04 14.45
CA GLU A 145 -10.62 -23.83 15.63
C GLU A 145 -9.20 -23.54 16.10
N ALA A 146 -8.91 -23.91 17.35
CA ALA A 146 -7.59 -23.70 17.94
C ALA A 146 -6.56 -24.60 17.26
N GLY A 147 -5.33 -24.12 17.10
CA GLY A 147 -4.25 -24.86 16.45
C GLY A 147 -4.33 -24.92 14.92
N ALA A 148 -5.38 -24.36 14.30
CA ALA A 148 -5.52 -24.34 12.85
C ALA A 148 -4.40 -23.52 12.17
N VAL A 149 -3.93 -24.01 11.03
CA VAL A 149 -3.04 -23.26 10.11
C VAL A 149 -3.87 -22.84 8.89
N VAL A 150 -4.11 -21.55 8.76
CA VAL A 150 -4.91 -20.98 7.66
C VAL A 150 -3.99 -20.35 6.64
N ASN A 151 -3.99 -20.88 5.42
CA ASN A 151 -3.26 -20.32 4.28
C ASN A 151 -4.13 -19.32 3.54
N VAL A 152 -3.61 -18.11 3.28
CA VAL A 152 -4.39 -17.02 2.70
C VAL A 152 -3.66 -16.31 1.57
N VAL A 153 -4.43 -15.72 0.66
CA VAL A 153 -3.94 -14.77 -0.34
C VAL A 153 -4.69 -13.47 -0.14
N VAL A 154 -3.96 -12.38 0.05
CA VAL A 154 -4.52 -11.04 0.22
C VAL A 154 -4.24 -10.26 -1.06
N SER A 155 -5.28 -9.81 -1.74
CA SER A 155 -5.15 -8.94 -2.91
C SER A 155 -6.23 -7.87 -2.94
N ASN A 156 -6.01 -6.83 -3.75
CA ASN A 156 -7.01 -5.81 -4.05
C ASN A 156 -8.03 -6.26 -5.11
#